data_AF-G3P3N3-F1
#
_entry.id   AF-G3P3N3-F1
#
_cell.length_a   1.000
_cell.length_b   1.000
_cell.length_c   1.000
_cell.angle_alpha   90.00
_cell.angle_beta   90.00
_cell.angle_gamma   90.00
#
_symmetry.space_group_name_H-M   'P 1'
#
loop_
_entity.id
_entity.type
_entity.pdbx_description
1 polymer ?
#
loop_
_entity_poly.entity_id
_entity_poly.type
_entity_poly.pdbx_seq_one_letter_code
_entity_poly.pdbx_strand_id
1 'polypeptide(L)'
;LSRKCHGFDSAFITQYNTPVGAKIVYDGEKTRTLQVTPEIFSTFPKEHPFSNKIWGTCSVVGNGGILSNSSCGKMIDSAEFVMRCNLPPLDNGYENDVGIKTDLVTANPSILIKKYGSLQQRRRPFVESLRSYGNSLLLLPAFSYGFNTPLSLRAVYSIEDFKSPTRPVFFNPEYLESLGLFWRSRGLKAVRASTGLMMASLALEHCTDVHLYGFWPFGNHPQGLHALTNHYYDDVQPKNTVHAMPVEFEFLLQLHSQGVLRLHLEDCQPVSQPDVS
;
A
#
# COMPACT_ATOMS: atom_id res chain seq x y z
N LEU A 1 1.02 14.84 10.91
CA LEU A 1 2.43 14.45 11.11
C LEU A 1 3.28 15.71 11.02
N SER A 2 4.23 15.94 11.93
CA SER A 2 5.00 17.20 11.94
C SER A 2 5.88 17.28 10.69
N ARG A 3 5.75 18.35 9.89
CA ARG A 3 6.67 18.69 8.77
C ARG A 3 8.14 18.82 9.21
N LYS A 4 8.44 18.85 10.52
CA LYS A 4 9.81 18.89 11.08
C LYS A 4 10.41 17.49 11.33
N CYS A 5 9.64 16.42 11.16
CA CYS A 5 10.17 15.06 11.09
C CYS A 5 10.32 14.70 9.62
N HIS A 6 11.54 14.59 9.14
CA HIS A 6 11.90 14.05 7.83
C HIS A 6 11.64 12.52 7.76
N GLY A 7 10.50 12.05 8.27
CA GLY A 7 10.10 10.63 8.23
C GLY A 7 9.99 10.14 6.79
N PHE A 8 9.48 11.02 5.92
CA PHE A 8 9.29 10.77 4.51
C PHE A 8 10.58 10.50 3.71
N ASP A 9 11.66 11.28 3.90
CA ASP A 9 12.94 11.08 3.18
C ASP A 9 13.53 9.68 3.44
N SER A 10 13.05 9.05 4.51
CA SER A 10 13.39 7.70 4.92
C SER A 10 12.33 6.66 4.56
N ALA A 11 11.20 6.95 3.91
CA ALA A 11 10.12 5.97 3.70
C ALA A 11 10.54 4.77 2.84
N PHE A 12 11.48 5.00 1.92
CA PHE A 12 12.01 3.99 1.01
C PHE A 12 13.50 3.77 1.23
N ILE A 13 13.96 2.55 1.03
CA ILE A 13 15.38 2.27 0.88
C ILE A 13 15.84 2.73 -0.51
N THR A 14 16.98 3.40 -0.54
CA THR A 14 17.66 3.86 -1.74
C THR A 14 19.14 3.57 -1.64
N GLN A 15 19.85 3.62 -2.77
CA GLN A 15 21.31 3.54 -2.79
C GLN A 15 21.96 4.70 -2.02
N TYR A 16 21.27 5.85 -1.90
CA TYR A 16 21.76 7.01 -1.18
C TYR A 16 21.70 6.82 0.34
N ASN A 17 20.56 6.39 0.88
CA ASN A 17 20.38 6.27 2.33
C ASN A 17 20.87 4.93 2.90
N THR A 18 21.10 3.92 2.05
CA THR A 18 21.46 2.56 2.47
C THR A 18 22.64 2.03 1.65
N PRO A 19 23.87 2.55 1.86
CA PRO A 19 25.05 2.17 1.07
C PRO A 19 25.54 0.74 1.36
N VAL A 20 26.40 0.21 0.50
CA VAL A 20 27.09 -1.07 0.72
C VAL A 20 27.81 -1.05 2.08
N GLY A 21 27.68 -2.13 2.84
CA GLY A 21 28.22 -2.27 4.19
C GLY A 21 27.33 -1.70 5.30
N ALA A 22 26.29 -0.92 4.97
CA ALA A 22 25.31 -0.47 5.95
C ALA A 22 24.59 -1.65 6.61
N LYS A 23 24.11 -1.43 7.84
CA LYS A 23 23.42 -2.43 8.64
C LYS A 23 21.93 -2.09 8.71
N ILE A 24 21.09 -2.94 8.14
CA ILE A 24 19.63 -2.83 8.22
C ILE A 24 19.14 -3.64 9.43
N VAL A 25 18.40 -3.01 10.33
CA VAL A 25 17.69 -3.69 11.43
C VAL A 25 16.25 -3.94 10.99
N TYR A 26 15.73 -5.15 11.23
CA TYR A 26 14.39 -5.50 10.77
C TYR A 26 13.32 -4.95 11.72
N ASP A 27 12.29 -4.29 11.19
CA ASP A 27 11.29 -3.59 12.03
C ASP A 27 10.39 -4.57 12.83
N GLY A 28 10.11 -5.75 12.25
CA GLY A 28 9.31 -6.81 12.88
C GLY A 28 10.12 -7.86 13.65
N GLU A 29 11.45 -7.90 13.46
CA GLU A 29 12.40 -8.81 14.11
C GLU A 29 13.62 -8.02 14.60
N LYS A 30 13.47 -7.24 15.67
CA LYS A 30 14.48 -6.25 16.11
C LYS A 30 15.88 -6.80 16.40
N THR A 31 16.01 -8.09 16.71
CA THR A 31 17.30 -8.76 16.95
C THR A 31 17.99 -9.17 15.65
N ARG A 32 17.27 -9.20 14.54
CA ARG A 32 17.78 -9.59 13.22
C ARG A 32 18.30 -8.38 12.48
N THR A 33 19.45 -8.57 11.85
CA THR A 33 20.12 -7.53 11.09
C THR A 33 20.69 -8.09 9.80
N LEU A 34 20.73 -7.28 8.75
CA LEU A 34 21.35 -7.61 7.47
C LEU A 34 22.42 -6.57 7.14
N GLN A 35 23.60 -7.04 6.73
CA GLN A 35 24.62 -6.17 6.16
C GLN A 35 24.42 -6.10 4.64
N VAL A 36 24.39 -4.88 4.10
CA VAL A 36 24.09 -4.64 2.69
C VAL A 36 25.28 -5.06 1.84
N THR A 37 25.08 -6.10 1.03
CA THR A 37 26.08 -6.56 0.05
C THR A 37 25.92 -5.81 -1.28
N PRO A 38 26.93 -5.83 -2.17
CA PRO A 38 26.81 -5.25 -3.51
C PRO A 38 25.60 -5.77 -4.30
N GLU A 39 25.27 -7.06 -4.17
CA GLU A 39 24.15 -7.71 -4.87
C GLU A 39 22.79 -7.24 -4.35
N ILE A 40 22.67 -7.00 -3.05
CA ILE A 40 21.43 -6.43 -2.48
C ILE A 40 21.35 -4.95 -2.85
N PHE A 41 22.45 -4.22 -2.72
CA PHE A 41 22.54 -2.80 -3.05
C PHE A 41 22.13 -2.50 -4.50
N SER A 42 22.49 -3.37 -5.46
CA SER A 42 22.11 -3.18 -6.86
C SER A 42 20.60 -3.25 -7.11
N THR A 43 19.83 -3.84 -6.19
CA THR A 43 18.35 -3.89 -6.26
C THR A 43 17.69 -2.62 -5.72
N PHE A 44 18.43 -1.73 -5.06
CA PHE A 44 17.87 -0.50 -4.50
C PHE A 44 17.74 0.57 -5.59
N PRO A 45 16.66 1.38 -5.56
CA PRO A 45 16.54 2.51 -6.47
C PRO A 45 17.67 3.52 -6.20
N LYS A 46 18.21 4.10 -7.28
CA LYS A 46 19.30 5.10 -7.19
C LYS A 46 18.82 6.38 -6.50
N GLU A 47 17.62 6.83 -6.85
CA GLU A 47 17.02 8.05 -6.33
C GLU A 47 15.76 7.74 -5.52
N HIS A 48 15.34 8.70 -4.70
CA HIS A 48 14.10 8.60 -3.95
C HIS A 48 12.90 8.51 -4.94
N PRO A 49 12.03 7.48 -4.84
CA PRO A 49 10.99 7.23 -5.85
C PRO A 49 10.01 8.39 -6.10
N PHE A 50 9.89 9.30 -5.14
CA PHE A 50 8.94 10.41 -5.17
C PHE A 50 9.62 11.79 -5.42
N SER A 51 10.96 11.83 -5.53
CA SER A 51 11.73 13.02 -5.94
C SER A 51 11.32 14.37 -5.30
N ASN A 52 10.95 14.36 -4.01
CA ASN A 52 10.47 15.53 -3.25
C ASN A 52 9.18 16.20 -3.80
N LYS A 53 8.40 15.50 -4.62
CA LYS A 53 7.19 16.03 -5.25
C LYS A 53 5.96 15.85 -4.36
N ILE A 54 5.50 16.90 -3.71
CA ILE A 54 4.18 16.89 -3.07
C ILE A 54 3.09 16.86 -4.16
N TRP A 55 2.22 15.85 -4.15
CA TRP A 55 1.07 15.76 -5.05
C TRP A 55 -0.12 16.55 -4.52
N GLY A 56 -0.98 17.00 -5.44
CA GLY A 56 -2.26 17.61 -5.12
C GLY A 56 -3.18 16.62 -4.42
N THR A 57 -3.89 15.83 -5.24
CA THR A 57 -4.86 14.83 -4.74
C THR A 57 -4.27 13.44 -4.83
N CYS A 58 -4.39 12.67 -3.74
CA CYS A 58 -4.05 11.27 -3.69
C CYS A 58 -5.26 10.41 -3.32
N SER A 59 -5.45 9.32 -4.07
CA SER A 59 -6.39 8.25 -3.72
C SER A 59 -5.61 7.10 -3.11
N VAL A 60 -5.93 6.71 -1.87
CA VAL A 60 -5.45 5.46 -1.28
C VAL A 60 -6.62 4.47 -1.28
N VAL A 61 -6.43 3.36 -1.96
CA VAL A 61 -7.45 2.34 -2.18
C VAL A 61 -7.10 1.11 -1.36
N GLY A 62 -7.88 0.91 -0.29
CA GLY A 62 -7.95 -0.34 0.46
C GLY A 62 -8.75 -1.39 -0.32
N ASN A 63 -8.85 -2.59 0.26
CA ASN A 63 -9.45 -3.73 -0.45
C ASN A 63 -10.86 -4.07 0.04
N GLY A 64 -11.46 -3.28 0.94
CA GLY A 64 -12.72 -3.63 1.61
C GLY A 64 -13.88 -3.84 0.63
N GLY A 65 -14.76 -4.80 0.95
CA GLY A 65 -15.93 -5.15 0.13
C GLY A 65 -16.94 -4.03 -0.08
N ILE A 66 -16.85 -2.94 0.69
CA ILE A 66 -17.66 -1.72 0.48
C ILE A 66 -17.46 -1.10 -0.91
N LEU A 67 -16.37 -1.43 -1.61
CA LEU A 67 -16.15 -0.92 -2.96
C LEU A 67 -17.01 -1.61 -4.01
N SER A 68 -17.53 -2.80 -3.75
CA SER A 68 -18.33 -3.54 -4.71
C SER A 68 -19.59 -2.77 -5.11
N ASN A 69 -19.78 -2.52 -6.41
CA ASN A 69 -20.84 -1.71 -7.00
C ASN A 69 -20.84 -0.21 -6.62
N SER A 70 -19.77 0.29 -6.00
CA SER A 70 -19.67 1.70 -5.59
C SER A 70 -19.54 2.69 -6.75
N SER A 71 -19.20 2.22 -7.96
CA SER A 71 -18.95 3.09 -9.14
C SER A 71 -17.85 4.14 -8.92
N CYS A 72 -16.96 3.94 -7.93
CA CYS A 72 -15.94 4.91 -7.56
C CYS A 72 -14.72 4.96 -8.47
N GLY A 73 -14.60 4.09 -9.47
CA GLY A 73 -13.38 3.93 -10.26
C GLY A 73 -12.93 5.21 -10.97
N LYS A 74 -13.88 5.97 -11.56
CA LYS A 74 -13.57 7.25 -12.21
C LYS A 74 -13.07 8.31 -11.22
N MET A 75 -13.66 8.36 -10.03
CA MET A 75 -13.26 9.31 -9.00
C MET A 75 -11.88 8.96 -8.45
N ILE A 76 -11.61 7.67 -8.22
CA ILE A 76 -10.30 7.17 -7.81
C ILE A 76 -9.23 7.56 -8.82
N ASP A 77 -9.47 7.29 -10.11
CA ASP A 77 -8.53 7.52 -11.20
C ASP A 77 -8.28 9.01 -11.50
N SER A 78 -9.18 9.89 -11.05
CA SER A 78 -9.04 11.34 -11.20
C SER A 78 -7.95 11.96 -10.30
N ALA A 79 -7.52 11.26 -9.25
CA ALA A 79 -6.45 11.73 -8.36
C ALA A 79 -5.11 11.83 -9.12
N GLU A 80 -4.23 12.73 -8.67
CA GLU A 80 -2.90 12.87 -9.26
C GLU A 80 -2.04 11.63 -9.02
N PHE A 81 -2.17 11.00 -7.85
CA PHE A 81 -1.44 9.80 -7.45
C PHE A 81 -2.35 8.75 -6.81
N VAL A 82 -2.25 7.49 -7.23
CA VAL A 82 -3.10 6.38 -6.73
C VAL A 82 -2.24 5.29 -6.08
N MET A 83 -2.53 5.06 -4.79
CA MET A 83 -1.88 4.05 -3.95
C MET A 83 -2.81 2.86 -3.71
N ARG A 84 -2.36 1.63 -3.97
CA ARG A 84 -3.16 0.40 -3.82
C ARG A 84 -2.49 -0.61 -2.88
N CYS A 85 -3.29 -1.46 -2.26
CA CYS A 85 -2.81 -2.41 -1.25
C CYS A 85 -2.80 -3.87 -1.75
N ASN A 86 -1.64 -4.52 -1.66
CA ASN A 86 -1.48 -5.99 -1.75
C ASN A 86 -1.86 -6.63 -3.10
N LEU A 87 -1.54 -5.97 -4.22
CA LEU A 87 -1.82 -6.46 -5.60
C LEU A 87 -3.27 -6.92 -5.79
N PRO A 88 -4.27 -6.05 -5.56
CA PRO A 88 -5.66 -6.44 -5.70
C PRO A 88 -6.06 -6.42 -7.18
N PRO A 89 -6.94 -7.33 -7.64
CA PRO A 89 -7.36 -7.34 -9.05
C PRO A 89 -8.03 -6.02 -9.44
N LEU A 90 -7.71 -5.53 -10.63
CA LEU A 90 -8.29 -4.30 -11.19
C LEU A 90 -9.16 -4.57 -12.42
N ASP A 91 -9.05 -5.77 -12.99
CA ASP A 91 -9.70 -6.19 -14.23
C ASP A 91 -10.97 -7.02 -13.95
N ASN A 92 -11.58 -7.56 -14.99
CA ASN A 92 -12.71 -8.50 -14.89
C ASN A 92 -13.97 -7.92 -14.23
N GLY A 93 -14.23 -6.62 -14.45
CA GLY A 93 -15.45 -5.94 -14.00
C GLY A 93 -15.27 -5.05 -12.77
N TYR A 94 -14.11 -5.09 -12.10
CA TYR A 94 -13.82 -4.23 -10.96
C TYR A 94 -13.47 -2.78 -11.35
N GLU A 95 -13.11 -2.53 -12.62
CA GLU A 95 -12.63 -1.23 -13.12
C GLU A 95 -13.61 -0.09 -12.79
N ASN A 96 -14.91 -0.36 -12.86
CA ASN A 96 -15.95 0.64 -12.60
C ASN A 96 -15.97 1.09 -11.13
N ASP A 97 -15.62 0.19 -10.21
CA ASP A 97 -15.70 0.40 -8.78
C ASP A 97 -14.38 0.91 -8.21
N VAL A 98 -13.25 0.35 -8.67
CA VAL A 98 -11.94 0.60 -8.08
C VAL A 98 -10.97 1.33 -8.99
N GLY A 99 -11.30 1.52 -10.26
CA GLY A 99 -10.45 2.19 -11.24
C GLY A 99 -9.24 1.34 -11.64
N ILE A 100 -8.48 1.83 -12.63
CA ILE A 100 -7.29 1.15 -13.15
C ILE A 100 -6.00 1.92 -12.90
N LYS A 101 -6.06 3.23 -12.61
CA LYS A 101 -4.87 4.04 -12.37
C LYS A 101 -4.16 3.52 -11.12
N THR A 102 -2.86 3.34 -11.25
CA THR A 102 -1.99 2.95 -10.14
C THR A 102 -0.66 3.63 -10.35
N ASP A 103 -0.12 4.22 -9.28
CA ASP A 103 1.22 4.79 -9.26
C ASP A 103 2.12 4.03 -8.27
N LEU A 104 1.51 3.50 -7.20
CA LEU A 104 2.16 2.63 -6.22
C LEU A 104 1.22 1.53 -5.77
N VAL A 105 1.70 0.29 -5.77
CA VAL A 105 1.00 -0.86 -5.19
C VAL A 105 1.92 -1.63 -4.26
N THR A 106 1.40 -2.09 -3.13
CA THR A 106 2.18 -2.94 -2.21
C THR A 106 2.01 -4.42 -2.53
N ALA A 107 2.97 -5.25 -2.12
CA ALA A 107 2.80 -6.70 -2.07
C ALA A 107 3.32 -7.26 -0.75
N ASN A 108 2.39 -7.61 0.15
CA ASN A 108 2.74 -8.32 1.38
C ASN A 108 3.32 -9.71 1.05
N PRO A 109 4.33 -10.20 1.80
CA PRO A 109 4.82 -11.57 1.74
C PRO A 109 3.74 -12.65 1.58
N SER A 110 2.61 -12.51 2.27
CA SER A 110 1.51 -13.48 2.21
C SER A 110 0.91 -13.63 0.80
N ILE A 111 0.87 -12.55 0.01
CA ILE A 111 0.42 -12.56 -1.39
C ILE A 111 1.39 -13.37 -2.24
N LEU A 112 2.70 -13.08 -2.13
CA LEU A 112 3.74 -13.78 -2.87
C LEU A 112 3.79 -15.27 -2.51
N ILE A 113 3.58 -15.61 -1.23
CA ILE A 113 3.56 -16.99 -0.75
C ILE A 113 2.33 -17.74 -1.28
N LYS A 114 1.12 -17.22 -1.00
CA LYS A 114 -0.12 -17.95 -1.24
C LYS A 114 -0.54 -17.97 -2.71
N LYS A 115 -0.47 -16.82 -3.38
CA LYS A 115 -0.95 -16.66 -4.76
C LYS A 115 0.10 -17.11 -5.80
N TYR A 116 1.38 -16.97 -5.47
CA TYR A 116 2.48 -17.18 -6.42
C TYR A 116 3.53 -18.21 -5.95
N GLY A 117 3.19 -19.05 -4.97
CA GLY A 117 4.05 -20.17 -4.54
C GLY A 117 5.44 -19.71 -4.08
N SER A 118 5.53 -18.57 -3.40
CA SER A 118 6.77 -17.94 -2.94
C SER A 118 7.76 -17.59 -4.06
N LEU A 119 7.34 -17.62 -5.32
CA LEU A 119 8.20 -17.41 -6.50
C LEU A 119 9.38 -18.41 -6.60
N GLN A 120 9.24 -19.59 -5.99
CA GLN A 120 10.28 -20.63 -6.04
C GLN A 120 10.30 -21.37 -7.38
N GLN A 121 9.14 -21.50 -8.03
CA GLN A 121 8.99 -22.22 -9.30
C GLN A 121 8.49 -21.29 -10.42
N ARG A 122 7.22 -21.42 -10.83
CA ARG A 122 6.63 -20.61 -11.91
C ARG A 122 6.51 -19.15 -11.47
N ARG A 123 7.30 -18.27 -12.08
CA ARG A 123 7.31 -16.82 -11.84
C ARG A 123 6.43 -16.03 -12.80
N ARG A 124 6.13 -16.61 -13.97
CA ARG A 124 5.33 -15.96 -15.03
C ARG A 124 3.96 -15.45 -14.56
N PRO A 125 3.15 -16.20 -13.77
CA PRO A 125 1.85 -15.69 -13.31
C PRO A 125 1.95 -14.44 -12.44
N PHE A 126 3.02 -14.33 -11.64
CA PHE A 126 3.29 -13.11 -10.87
C PHE A 126 3.53 -11.92 -11.79
N VAL A 127 4.46 -12.06 -12.74
CA VAL A 127 4.78 -10.96 -13.66
C VAL A 127 3.60 -10.60 -14.57
N GLU A 128 2.83 -11.58 -15.03
CA GLU A 128 1.62 -11.33 -15.82
C GLU A 128 0.58 -10.54 -15.03
N SER A 129 0.42 -10.83 -13.74
CA SER A 129 -0.46 -10.04 -12.87
C SER A 129 0.02 -8.62 -12.64
N LEU A 130 1.30 -8.31 -12.87
CA LEU A 130 1.81 -6.95 -12.75
C LEU A 130 1.44 -6.05 -13.94
N ARG A 131 1.00 -6.64 -15.06
CA ARG A 131 0.68 -5.89 -16.29
C ARG A 131 -0.43 -4.86 -16.08
N SER A 132 -1.41 -5.16 -15.22
CA SER A 132 -2.50 -4.25 -14.88
C SER A 132 -2.03 -2.99 -14.14
N TYR A 133 -0.84 -3.02 -13.52
CA TYR A 133 -0.26 -1.85 -12.85
C TYR A 133 0.80 -1.14 -13.70
N GLY A 134 1.11 -1.62 -14.91
CA GLY A 134 2.07 -0.98 -15.81
C GLY A 134 3.44 -0.71 -15.15
N ASN A 135 3.91 0.54 -15.26
CA ASN A 135 5.20 1.00 -14.72
C ASN A 135 5.13 1.52 -13.27
N SER A 136 4.08 1.16 -12.53
CA SER A 136 3.90 1.50 -11.11
C SER A 136 5.08 1.07 -10.25
N LEU A 137 5.20 1.73 -9.09
CA LEU A 137 6.05 1.27 -8.00
C LEU A 137 5.45 0.02 -7.35
N LEU A 138 6.25 -1.03 -7.18
CA LEU A 138 5.92 -2.19 -6.37
C LEU A 138 6.63 -2.11 -5.04
N LEU A 139 5.90 -1.74 -3.98
CA LEU A 139 6.45 -1.53 -2.66
C LEU A 139 6.42 -2.82 -1.81
N LEU A 140 7.63 -3.29 -1.45
CA LEU A 140 7.85 -4.56 -0.77
C LEU A 140 8.42 -4.35 0.65
N PRO A 141 7.87 -5.01 1.69
CA PRO A 141 8.41 -4.94 3.05
C PRO A 141 9.56 -5.94 3.25
N ALA A 142 10.62 -5.84 2.42
CA ALA A 142 11.71 -6.80 2.36
C ALA A 142 12.50 -6.96 3.67
N PHE A 143 12.48 -5.93 4.52
CA PHE A 143 13.26 -5.86 5.76
C PHE A 143 12.37 -5.81 7.01
N SER A 144 11.14 -6.33 6.93
CA SER A 144 10.28 -6.41 8.11
C SER A 144 10.46 -7.70 8.91
N TYR A 145 10.62 -8.83 8.23
CA TYR A 145 10.93 -10.13 8.84
C TYR A 145 12.01 -10.83 8.01
N GLY A 146 12.83 -11.68 8.62
CA GLY A 146 13.99 -12.30 7.95
C GLY A 146 13.64 -13.08 6.69
N PHE A 147 12.47 -13.72 6.66
CA PHE A 147 11.99 -14.47 5.50
C PHE A 147 11.50 -13.57 4.34
N ASN A 148 11.23 -12.28 4.60
CA ASN A 148 10.73 -11.34 3.59
C ASN A 148 11.82 -10.98 2.58
N THR A 149 13.09 -10.91 2.99
CA THR A 149 14.19 -10.48 2.13
C THR A 149 14.37 -11.41 0.93
N PRO A 150 14.62 -12.73 1.10
CA PRO A 150 14.78 -13.62 -0.05
C PRO A 150 13.52 -13.71 -0.90
N LEU A 151 12.32 -13.56 -0.31
CA LEU A 151 11.06 -13.55 -1.04
C LEU A 151 10.91 -12.29 -1.92
N SER A 152 11.25 -11.13 -1.38
CA SER A 152 11.18 -9.84 -2.08
C SER A 152 12.23 -9.78 -3.19
N LEU A 153 13.45 -10.27 -2.94
CA LEU A 153 14.49 -10.36 -3.98
C LEU A 153 14.06 -11.29 -5.13
N ARG A 154 13.39 -12.42 -4.86
CA ARG A 154 12.81 -13.25 -5.93
C ARG A 154 11.76 -12.49 -6.75
N ALA A 155 10.99 -11.59 -6.14
CA ALA A 155 10.06 -10.73 -6.87
C ALA A 155 10.80 -9.74 -7.78
N VAL A 156 11.87 -9.09 -7.28
CA VAL A 156 12.75 -8.21 -8.08
C VAL A 156 13.36 -8.95 -9.27
N TYR A 157 14.01 -10.09 -9.03
CA TYR A 157 14.61 -10.86 -10.11
C TYR A 157 13.57 -11.36 -11.11
N SER A 158 12.35 -11.70 -10.67
CA SER A 158 11.28 -12.05 -11.60
C SER A 158 10.89 -10.87 -12.49
N ILE A 159 10.83 -9.64 -11.95
CA ILE A 159 10.54 -8.44 -12.73
C ILE A 159 11.64 -8.19 -13.77
N GLU A 160 12.90 -8.33 -13.37
CA GLU A 160 14.08 -8.16 -14.24
C GLU A 160 14.14 -9.23 -15.35
N ASP A 161 14.06 -10.51 -14.97
CA ASP A 161 14.14 -11.67 -15.89
C ASP A 161 13.09 -11.57 -17.01
N PHE A 162 11.88 -11.14 -16.67
CA PHE A 162 10.76 -11.01 -17.60
C PHE A 162 10.63 -9.61 -18.22
N LYS A 163 11.54 -8.68 -17.89
CA LYS A 163 11.55 -7.30 -18.40
C LYS A 163 10.22 -6.57 -18.19
N SER A 164 9.61 -6.75 -17.02
CA SER A 164 8.40 -6.02 -16.66
C SER A 164 8.71 -4.54 -16.43
N PRO A 165 7.83 -3.61 -16.85
CA PRO A 165 8.04 -2.17 -16.61
C PRO A 165 7.84 -1.76 -15.15
N THR A 166 7.28 -2.63 -14.31
CA THR A 166 7.06 -2.39 -12.88
C THR A 166 8.38 -2.10 -12.16
N ARG A 167 8.37 -1.14 -11.23
CA ARG A 167 9.56 -0.66 -10.54
C ARG A 167 9.56 -1.11 -9.08
N PRO A 168 10.32 -2.15 -8.70
CA PRO A 168 10.35 -2.62 -7.32
C PRO A 168 11.07 -1.62 -6.41
N VAL A 169 10.51 -1.38 -5.23
CA VAL A 169 11.08 -0.55 -4.18
C VAL A 169 10.80 -1.19 -2.81
N PHE A 170 11.59 -0.82 -1.81
CA PHE A 170 11.48 -1.41 -0.48
C PHE A 170 11.08 -0.38 0.56
N PHE A 171 10.19 -0.74 1.48
CA PHE A 171 9.98 0.03 2.69
C PHE A 171 11.29 0.09 3.48
N ASN A 172 11.60 1.26 4.02
CA ASN A 172 12.62 1.37 5.03
C ASN A 172 12.08 0.91 6.40
N PRO A 173 12.73 -0.04 7.06
CA PRO A 173 12.28 -0.49 8.37
C PRO A 173 12.32 0.60 9.45
N GLU A 174 13.23 1.58 9.37
CA GLU A 174 13.29 2.68 10.33
C GLU A 174 12.05 3.59 10.25
N TYR A 175 11.57 3.84 9.02
CA TYR A 175 10.32 4.56 8.80
C TYR A 175 9.13 3.77 9.36
N LEU A 176 9.04 2.46 9.09
CA LEU A 176 7.97 1.63 9.61
C LEU A 176 7.98 1.54 11.14
N GLU A 177 9.16 1.51 11.76
CA GLU A 177 9.29 1.57 13.22
C GLU A 177 8.79 2.90 13.77
N SER A 178 9.23 4.02 13.17
CA SER A 178 8.82 5.38 13.55
C SER A 178 7.31 5.55 13.43
N LEU A 179 6.73 5.06 12.34
CA LEU A 179 5.30 5.07 12.10
C LEU A 179 4.54 4.23 13.14
N GLY A 180 5.07 3.05 13.47
CA GLY A 180 4.53 2.21 14.53
C GLY A 180 4.56 2.90 15.91
N LEU A 181 5.64 3.61 16.23
CA LEU A 181 5.74 4.41 17.46
C LEU A 181 4.71 5.55 17.48
N PHE A 182 4.53 6.25 16.35
CA PHE A 182 3.53 7.30 16.22
C PHE A 182 2.12 6.77 16.52
N TRP A 183 1.68 5.70 15.87
CA TRP A 183 0.34 5.16 16.10
C TRP A 183 0.16 4.54 17.49
N ARG A 184 1.20 3.91 18.06
CA ARG A 184 1.18 3.45 19.45
C ARG A 184 1.00 4.61 20.43
N SER A 185 1.66 5.74 20.20
CA SER A 185 1.49 6.94 21.03
C SER A 185 0.07 7.52 20.97
N ARG A 186 -0.68 7.21 19.90
CA ARG A 186 -2.10 7.56 19.71
C ARG A 186 -3.07 6.50 20.24
N GLY A 187 -2.58 5.40 20.80
CA GLY A 187 -3.40 4.36 21.42
C GLY A 187 -3.56 3.08 20.59
N LEU A 188 -2.90 2.94 19.44
CA LEU A 188 -2.91 1.67 18.69
C LEU A 188 -2.16 0.59 19.48
N LYS A 189 -2.89 -0.43 19.96
CA LYS A 189 -2.33 -1.57 20.73
C LYS A 189 -2.04 -2.81 19.88
N ALA A 190 -2.23 -2.72 18.57
CA ALA A 190 -1.93 -3.82 17.64
C ALA A 190 -0.42 -4.10 17.58
N VAL A 191 -0.06 -5.34 17.21
CA VAL A 191 1.34 -5.73 17.00
C VAL A 191 1.96 -4.90 15.87
N ARG A 192 1.19 -4.67 14.80
CA ARG A 192 1.62 -3.92 13.62
C ARG A 192 0.43 -3.19 13.00
N ALA A 193 0.67 -2.00 12.45
CA ALA A 193 -0.30 -1.31 11.60
C ALA A 193 -0.63 -2.16 10.35
N SER A 194 -1.84 -2.04 9.82
CA SER A 194 -2.18 -2.63 8.53
C SER A 194 -1.45 -1.93 7.38
N THR A 195 -1.35 -2.62 6.23
CA THR A 195 -0.89 -1.99 4.99
C THR A 195 -1.70 -0.73 4.66
N GLY A 196 -3.02 -0.75 4.88
CA GLY A 196 -3.89 0.39 4.61
C GLY A 196 -3.51 1.61 5.45
N LEU A 197 -3.32 1.43 6.76
CA LEU A 197 -2.89 2.53 7.64
C LEU A 197 -1.48 3.03 7.31
N MET A 198 -0.57 2.13 6.92
CA MET A 198 0.77 2.50 6.45
C MET A 198 0.70 3.38 5.19
N MET A 199 -0.12 3.01 4.21
CA MET A 199 -0.27 3.75 2.97
C MET A 199 -1.01 5.08 3.17
N ALA A 200 -2.04 5.11 4.01
CA ALA A 200 -2.72 6.35 4.39
C ALA A 200 -1.76 7.34 5.08
N SER A 201 -0.89 6.83 5.95
CA SER A 201 0.14 7.66 6.61
C SER A 201 1.15 8.22 5.62
N LEU A 202 1.62 7.39 4.68
CA LEU A 202 2.52 7.83 3.61
C LEU A 202 1.88 8.91 2.73
N ALA A 203 0.60 8.75 2.38
CA ALA A 203 -0.14 9.76 1.60
C ALA A 203 -0.27 11.08 2.37
N LEU A 204 -0.55 11.04 3.67
CA LEU A 204 -0.62 12.25 4.52
C LEU A 204 0.70 13.00 4.63
N GLU A 205 1.84 12.37 4.34
CA GLU A 205 3.15 13.02 4.32
C GLU A 205 3.52 13.60 2.95
N HIS A 206 2.84 13.19 1.85
CA HIS A 206 3.23 13.57 0.49
C HIS A 206 2.12 14.12 -0.41
N CYS A 207 0.92 14.26 0.11
CA CYS A 207 -0.24 14.74 -0.64
C CYS A 207 -0.91 15.88 0.12
N THR A 208 -1.38 16.89 -0.60
CA THR A 208 -2.17 17.98 0.01
C THR A 208 -3.58 17.54 0.35
N ASP A 209 -4.20 16.71 -0.49
CA ASP A 209 -5.56 16.18 -0.32
C ASP A 209 -5.55 14.65 -0.40
N VAL A 210 -5.88 13.99 0.72
CA VAL A 210 -5.89 12.53 0.81
C VAL A 210 -7.33 12.02 0.84
N HIS A 211 -7.66 11.14 -0.10
CA HIS A 211 -8.93 10.44 -0.20
C HIS A 211 -8.73 8.94 0.00
N LEU A 212 -9.51 8.35 0.89
CA LEU A 212 -9.45 6.94 1.26
C LEU A 212 -10.70 6.23 0.75
N TYR A 213 -10.51 5.13 0.02
CA TYR A 213 -11.56 4.29 -0.55
C TYR A 213 -11.37 2.84 -0.09
N GLY A 214 -12.46 2.12 0.23
CA GLY A 214 -12.37 0.71 0.64
C GLY A 214 -11.80 0.49 2.04
N PHE A 215 -11.79 1.52 2.88
CA PHE A 215 -11.40 1.46 4.30
C PHE A 215 -12.62 1.19 5.16
N TRP A 216 -13.13 -0.04 5.12
CA TRP A 216 -14.28 -0.48 5.90
C TRP A 216 -14.05 -1.90 6.42
N PRO A 217 -13.73 -2.07 7.72
CA PRO A 217 -13.35 -3.37 8.27
C PRO A 217 -14.54 -4.17 8.85
N PHE A 218 -15.77 -3.85 8.44
CA PHE A 218 -16.99 -4.46 8.99
C PHE A 218 -17.76 -5.22 7.91
N GLY A 219 -18.42 -6.31 8.31
CA GLY A 219 -19.15 -7.19 7.40
C GLY A 219 -20.55 -6.72 6.99
N ASN A 220 -20.97 -5.51 7.36
CA ASN A 220 -22.26 -4.93 6.98
C ASN A 220 -22.03 -3.55 6.36
N HIS A 221 -22.85 -3.18 5.37
CA HIS A 221 -22.75 -1.86 4.75
C HIS A 221 -23.10 -0.74 5.77
N PRO A 222 -22.40 0.41 5.77
CA PRO A 222 -22.61 1.45 6.79
C PRO A 222 -24.03 2.02 6.79
N GLN A 223 -24.64 2.16 5.60
CA GLN A 223 -25.99 2.71 5.41
C GLN A 223 -27.01 1.64 5.00
N GLY A 224 -26.53 0.46 4.57
CA GLY A 224 -27.36 -0.62 4.02
C GLY A 224 -27.40 -1.79 4.99
N LEU A 225 -28.58 -2.40 5.19
CA LEU A 225 -28.70 -3.58 6.05
C LEU A 225 -28.18 -4.88 5.37
N HIS A 226 -27.36 -4.77 4.32
CA HIS A 226 -26.84 -5.92 3.60
C HIS A 226 -25.41 -6.27 4.03
N ALA A 227 -25.08 -7.55 3.93
CA ALA A 227 -23.76 -8.08 4.24
C ALA A 227 -22.75 -7.70 3.16
N LEU A 228 -21.52 -7.45 3.58
CA LEU A 228 -20.36 -7.21 2.73
C LEU A 228 -19.37 -8.35 2.89
N THR A 229 -18.71 -8.71 1.79
CA THR A 229 -17.52 -9.55 1.83
C THR A 229 -16.35 -8.78 2.45
N ASN A 230 -15.34 -9.50 2.95
CA ASN A 230 -14.16 -8.84 3.49
C ASN A 230 -13.38 -8.06 2.42
N HIS A 231 -13.23 -8.60 1.21
CA HIS A 231 -12.65 -7.87 0.08
C HIS A 231 -13.67 -7.67 -1.05
N TYR A 232 -13.43 -6.69 -1.92
CA TYR A 232 -14.31 -6.48 -3.09
C TYR A 232 -14.20 -7.60 -4.14
N TYR A 233 -13.18 -8.45 -4.04
CA TYR A 233 -12.88 -9.52 -5.01
C TYR A 233 -12.91 -10.94 -4.43
N ASP A 234 -12.99 -11.09 -3.10
CA ASP A 234 -13.14 -12.36 -2.39
C ASP A 234 -13.64 -12.15 -0.95
N ASP A 235 -13.91 -13.23 -0.22
CA ASP A 235 -14.31 -13.17 1.19
C ASP A 235 -13.25 -13.76 2.15
N VAL A 236 -11.96 -13.60 1.80
CA VAL A 236 -10.87 -14.09 2.65
C VAL A 236 -10.76 -13.23 3.90
N GLN A 237 -11.14 -13.80 5.05
CA GLN A 237 -11.17 -13.10 6.33
C GLN A 237 -9.76 -12.70 6.85
N PRO A 238 -9.66 -11.54 7.53
CA PRO A 238 -8.39 -11.08 8.08
C PRO A 238 -7.97 -11.91 9.29
N LYS A 239 -6.64 -11.96 9.54
CA LYS A 239 -6.11 -12.53 10.78
C LYS A 239 -6.12 -11.45 11.87
N ASN A 240 -7.17 -11.43 12.68
CA ASN A 240 -7.40 -10.44 13.75
C ASN A 240 -6.35 -10.44 14.88
N THR A 241 -5.37 -11.35 14.86
CA THR A 241 -4.29 -11.41 15.84
C THR A 241 -3.13 -10.45 15.56
N VAL A 242 -3.03 -9.91 14.35
CA VAL A 242 -1.88 -9.08 13.92
C VAL A 242 -2.22 -7.60 13.86
N HIS A 243 -3.42 -7.28 13.36
CA HIS A 243 -3.92 -5.92 13.13
C HIS A 243 -5.22 -5.69 13.89
N ALA A 244 -5.45 -4.46 14.32
CA ALA A 244 -6.70 -4.04 14.96
C ALA A 244 -7.49 -3.16 13.99
N MET A 245 -7.94 -3.72 12.87
CA MET A 245 -8.56 -2.97 11.77
C MET A 245 -9.72 -2.04 12.20
N PRO A 246 -10.64 -2.45 13.12
CA PRO A 246 -11.65 -1.53 13.64
C PRO A 246 -11.07 -0.31 14.37
N VAL A 247 -10.02 -0.51 15.17
CA VAL A 247 -9.33 0.58 15.89
C VAL A 247 -8.58 1.49 14.91
N GLU A 248 -7.96 0.92 13.88
CA GLU A 248 -7.33 1.71 12.81
C GLU A 248 -8.36 2.56 12.07
N PHE A 249 -9.55 2.00 11.78
CA PHE A 249 -10.65 2.74 11.19
C PHE A 249 -11.13 3.89 12.07
N GLU A 250 -11.23 3.72 13.39
CA GLU A 250 -11.57 4.81 14.31
C GLU A 250 -10.58 5.98 14.20
N PHE A 251 -9.28 5.72 14.09
CA PHE A 251 -8.30 6.78 13.87
C PHE A 251 -8.49 7.49 12.53
N LEU A 252 -8.74 6.74 11.46
CA LEU A 252 -9.02 7.34 10.15
C LEU A 252 -10.30 8.17 10.16
N LEU A 253 -11.33 7.71 10.88
CA LEU A 253 -12.59 8.43 11.05
C LEU A 253 -12.41 9.73 11.84
N GLN A 254 -11.57 9.73 12.87
CA GLN A 254 -11.20 10.94 13.60
C GLN A 254 -10.44 11.93 12.71
N LEU A 255 -9.51 11.46 11.87
CA LEU A 255 -8.82 12.33 10.91
C LEU A 255 -9.78 12.88 9.86
N HIS A 256 -10.76 12.08 9.45
CA HIS A 256 -11.82 12.52 8.55
C HIS A 256 -12.67 13.64 9.16
N SER A 257 -13.15 13.46 10.40
CA SER A 257 -13.98 14.48 11.08
C SER A 257 -13.22 15.78 11.36
N GLN A 258 -11.89 15.72 11.44
CA GLN A 258 -11.01 16.88 11.56
C GLN A 258 -10.67 17.54 10.22
N GLY A 259 -11.13 16.99 9.09
CA GLY A 259 -10.83 17.49 7.75
C GLY A 259 -9.39 17.22 7.28
N VAL A 260 -8.65 16.33 7.94
CA VAL A 260 -7.27 15.98 7.59
C VAL A 260 -7.21 15.04 6.38
N LEU A 261 -8.23 14.20 6.21
CA LEU A 261 -8.41 13.33 5.05
C LEU A 261 -9.90 13.14 4.76
N ARG A 262 -10.24 12.54 3.62
CA ARG A 262 -11.62 12.21 3.25
C ARG A 262 -11.80 10.70 3.19
N LEU A 263 -12.67 10.14 4.04
CA LEU A 263 -13.10 8.74 3.94
C LEU A 263 -14.35 8.67 3.07
N HIS A 264 -14.32 7.84 2.04
CA HIS A 264 -15.47 7.57 1.19
C HIS A 264 -16.09 6.23 1.58
N LEU A 265 -17.33 6.29 2.07
CA LEU A 265 -18.10 5.15 2.58
C LEU A 265 -19.45 5.00 1.86
N GLU A 266 -19.63 5.69 0.74
CA GLU A 266 -20.85 5.74 -0.06
C GLU A 266 -20.49 5.49 -1.52
N ASP A 267 -21.51 5.16 -2.32
CA ASP A 267 -21.38 5.07 -3.77
C ASP A 267 -20.96 6.42 -4.35
N CYS A 268 -20.05 6.39 -5.32
CA CYS A 268 -19.63 7.57 -6.02
C CYS A 268 -20.65 7.93 -7.09
N GLN A 269 -21.14 9.17 -7.05
CA GLN A 269 -22.01 9.70 -8.09
C GLN A 269 -21.25 9.76 -9.44
N PRO A 270 -21.88 9.41 -10.56
CA PRO A 270 -21.33 9.71 -11.87
C PRO A 270 -21.16 11.23 -11.97
N VAL A 271 -19.96 11.69 -12.32
CA VAL A 271 -19.71 13.10 -12.59
C VAL A 271 -20.71 13.55 -13.66
N SER A 272 -21.66 14.40 -13.28
CA SER A 272 -22.56 15.04 -14.21
C SER A 272 -21.71 15.81 -15.22
N GLN A 273 -21.85 15.49 -16.50
CA GLN A 273 -21.29 16.34 -17.55
C GLN A 273 -21.87 17.75 -17.36
N PRO A 274 -21.06 18.81 -17.44
CA PRO A 274 -21.61 20.16 -17.42
C PRO A 274 -22.59 20.28 -18.59
N ASP A 275 -23.80 20.75 -18.31
CA ASP A 275 -24.80 21.07 -19.34
C ASP A 275 -24.14 21.99 -20.36
N VAL A 276 -23.88 21.45 -21.55
CA VAL A 276 -23.53 22.25 -22.71
C VAL A 276 -24.82 22.93 -23.13
N SER A 277 -24.98 24.18 -22.66
CA SER A 277 -26.02 25.10 -23.08
C SER A 277 -25.63 25.81 -24.38
#